data_AF-A0A5N3WP20-F1
#
_entry.id   AF-A0A5N3WP20-F1
#
_cell.length_a   1.000
_cell.length_b   1.000
_cell.length_c   1.000
_cell.angle_alpha   90.00
_cell.angle_beta   90.00
_cell.angle_gamma   90.00
#
_symmetry.space_group_name_H-M   'P 1'
#
loop_
_entity.id
_entity.type
_entity.pdbx_description
1 polymer ?
#
loop_
_entity_poly.entity_id
_entity_poly.type
_entity_poly.pdbx_seq_one_letter_code
_entity_poly.pdbx_strand_id
1 'polypeptide(L)' 'TLALVDPERCSKLYGQCKRRCPKYEKQIELCLSPSKVCCAERSFEDN' A
#
# COMPACT_ATOMS: atom_id res chain seq x y z
N THR A 1 -14.12 9.23 -11.98
CA THR A 1 -13.92 9.33 -10.53
C THR A 1 -12.44 9.28 -10.24
N LEU A 2 -11.81 10.41 -9.92
CA LEU A 2 -10.46 10.40 -9.35
C LEU A 2 -10.66 10.05 -7.87
N ALA A 3 -10.36 8.81 -7.47
CA ALA A 3 -10.27 8.52 -6.04
C ALA A 3 -9.17 9.45 -5.49
N LEU A 4 -9.54 10.37 -4.60
CA LEU A 4 -8.58 11.23 -3.90
C LEU A 4 -7.76 10.32 -3.00
N VAL A 5 -6.70 9.71 -3.55
CA VAL A 5 -5.75 8.90 -2.79
C VAL A 5 -5.03 9.88 -1.86
N ASP A 6 -5.27 9.77 -0.56
CA ASP A 6 -4.49 10.50 0.43
C ASP A 6 -3.03 10.02 0.33
N PRO A 7 -2.08 10.89 -0.07
CA PRO A 7 -0.67 10.51 -0.25
C PRO A 7 -0.03 9.93 1.01
N GLU A 8 -0.52 10.35 2.18
CA GLU A 8 0.03 9.93 3.45
C GLU A 8 -0.59 8.62 3.95
N ARG A 9 -1.75 8.20 3.41
CA ARG A 9 -2.45 7.01 3.91
C ARG A 9 -1.61 5.76 3.80
N CYS A 10 -0.85 5.61 2.72
CA CYS A 10 0.09 4.51 2.58
C CYS A 10 1.17 4.54 3.69
N SER A 11 1.75 5.71 3.94
CA SER A 11 2.78 5.89 4.98
C SER A 11 2.23 5.73 6.39
N LYS A 12 1.00 6.19 6.66
CA LYS A 12 0.29 6.06 7.94
C LYS A 12 -0.01 4.60 8.28
N LEU A 13 -0.17 3.75 7.27
CA LEU A 13 -0.35 2.30 7.41
C LEU A 13 0.98 1.53 7.43
N TYR A 14 2.11 2.21 7.63
CA TYR A 14 3.47 1.63 7.57
C TYR A 14 3.76 0.93 6.23
N GLY A 15 3.04 1.32 5.17
CA GLY A 15 3.21 0.81 3.83
C GLY A 15 4.17 1.65 3.00
N GLN A 16 4.62 1.07 1.89
CA GLN A 16 5.52 1.68 0.93
C GLN A 16 4.96 1.55 -0.49
N CYS A 17 5.05 2.63 -1.27
CA CYS A 17 4.61 2.66 -2.65
C CYS A 17 5.61 1.96 -3.58
N LYS A 18 5.22 0.79 -4.12
CA LYS A 18 6.04 -0.05 -5.00
C LYS A 18 5.28 -0.35 -6.30
N ARG A 19 5.98 -0.70 -7.39
CA ARG A 19 5.31 -1.12 -8.64
C ARG A 19 4.55 -2.45 -8.48
N ARG A 20 5.06 -3.34 -7.63
CA ARG A 20 4.44 -4.62 -7.26
C ARG A 20 4.90 -4.99 -5.86
N CYS A 21 4.01 -5.59 -5.07
CA CYS A 21 4.36 -6.09 -3.74
C CYS A 21 5.21 -7.37 -3.85
N PRO A 22 6.29 -7.50 -3.06
CA PRO A 22 6.97 -8.76 -2.81
C PRO A 22 6.02 -9.85 -2.29
N LYS A 23 6.41 -11.12 -2.41
CA LYS A 23 5.60 -12.27 -1.97
C LYS A 23 5.24 -12.23 -0.47
N TYR A 24 6.10 -11.63 0.35
CA TYR A 24 5.93 -11.49 1.80
C TYR A 24 5.13 -10.23 2.21
N GLU A 25 4.78 -9.37 1.25
CA GLU A 25 3.96 -8.18 1.49
C GLU A 25 2.54 -8.40 0.95
N LYS A 26 1.63 -7.53 1.36
CA LYS A 26 0.27 -7.44 0.85
C LYS A 26 0.01 -6.04 0.31
N GLN A 27 -0.76 -5.96 -0.78
CA GLN A 27 -1.31 -4.69 -1.23
C GLN A 27 -2.41 -4.24 -0.27
N ILE A 28 -2.26 -3.06 0.31
CA ILE A 28 -3.18 -2.52 1.33
C ILE A 28 -3.90 -1.24 0.87
N GLU A 29 -3.33 -0.51 -0.10
CA GLU A 29 -3.90 0.71 -0.66
C GLU A 29 -3.30 1.02 -2.06
N LEU A 30 -3.74 2.10 -2.66
CA LEU A 30 -3.21 2.77 -3.84
C LEU A 30 -2.24 3.88 -3.44
N CYS A 31 -1.44 4.30 -4.41
CA CYS A 31 -0.56 5.45 -4.30
C CYS A 31 -1.02 6.56 -5.25
N LEU A 32 -0.59 7.80 -5.03
CA LEU A 32 -0.83 8.90 -5.96
C LEU A 32 -0.37 8.59 -7.39
N SER A 33 0.70 7.80 -7.52
CA SER A 33 1.20 7.33 -8.80
C SER A 33 0.39 6.11 -9.25
N PRO A 34 -0.34 6.17 -10.38
CA PRO A 34 -1.21 5.08 -10.83
C PRO A 34 -0.45 3.79 -11.22
N SER A 35 0.85 3.90 -11.45
CA SER A 35 1.75 2.76 -11.71
C SER A 35 2.32 2.11 -10.44
N LYS A 36 1.93 2.58 -9.26
CA LYS A 36 2.40 2.08 -7.96
C LYS A 36 1.21 1.69 -7.09
N VAL A 37 1.44 0.69 -6.25
CA VAL A 37 0.52 0.21 -5.22
C VAL A 37 1.17 0.35 -3.85
N CYS A 38 0.38 0.52 -2.81
CA CYS A 38 0.86 0.55 -1.44
C CYS A 38 1.00 -0.87 -0.91
N CYS A 39 2.22 -1.24 -0.52
CA CYS A 39 2.55 -2.55 0.01
C CYS A 39 3.01 -2.42 1.46
N ALA A 40 2.49 -3.27 2.34
CA ALA A 40 3.00 -3.42 3.71
C ALA A 40 3.36 -4.89 3.94
N GLU A 41 4.30 -5.13 4.86
CA GLU A 41 4.56 -6.48 5.34
C GLU A 41 3.26 -7.11 5.86
N ARG A 42 3.12 -8.42 5.70
CA ARG A 42 2.02 -9.13 6.36
C ARG A 42 2.25 -9.04 7.86
N SER A 43 1.55 -8.13 8.54
CA SER A 43 1.35 -8.28 9.98
C SER A 43 0.67 -9.63 10.18
N PHE A 44 1.31 -10.51 10.96
CA PHE A 44 0.75 -11.79 11.39
C PHE A 44 -0.36 -11.55 12.45
N GLU A 45 -1.27 -10.62 12.19
CA GLU A 45 -2.46 -10.43 13.03
C GLU A 45 -3.64 -11.12 12.37
N ASP A 46 -3.73 -12.42 12.61
CA ASP A 46 -4.98 -13.19 12.67
C ASP A 46 -4.70 -14.37 13.61
N ASN A 47 -5.00 -14.17 14.91
CA ASN A 47 -5.22 -15.23 15.90
C ASN A 47 -6.72 -15.35 16.12
#